data_AF-A0A1I7TGX3-F1
#
_entry.id   AF-A0A1I7TGX3-F1
#
_cell.length_a   1.000
_cell.length_b   1.000
_cell.length_c   1.000
_cell.angle_alpha   90.00
_cell.angle_beta   90.00
_cell.angle_gamma   90.00
#
_symmetry.space_group_name_H-M   'P 1'
#
loop_
_entity.id
_entity.type
_entity.pdbx_description
1 polymer ?
#
loop_
_entity_poly.entity_id
_entity_poly.type
_entity_poly.pdbx_seq_one_letter_code
_entity_poly.pdbx_strand_id
1 'polypeptide(L)'
;MLLIRMKYIVQLVLLFSFITRIDSQKVCPGMDIKDLEKDCNIIDTKPLVFKGDLDDKEVYEKMSTVESITAGVEIIKTSVQEFKYLSNVIEIRNPNGPAILFRQNKNLKRINLQSLTVLEANGETLQFDDDKFASNAFKDIESWVLLIGISGSYPL
;
A
#
# COMPACT_ATOMS: atom_id res chain seq x y z
N MET A 1 -27.94 0.84 53.03
CA MET A 1 -27.57 -0.23 52.07
C MET A 1 -27.82 0.13 50.59
N LEU A 2 -28.56 1.20 50.26
CA LEU A 2 -28.76 1.67 48.87
C LEU A 2 -27.54 2.41 48.27
N LEU A 3 -26.86 3.24 49.07
CA LEU A 3 -25.72 4.07 48.61
C LEU A 3 -24.51 3.27 48.13
N ILE A 4 -24.29 2.06 48.68
CA ILE A 4 -23.18 1.19 48.33
C ILE A 4 -23.41 0.57 46.93
N ARG A 5 -24.66 0.22 46.58
CA ARG A 5 -25.00 -0.36 45.26
C ARG A 5 -24.84 0.64 44.11
N MET A 6 -25.03 1.94 44.37
CA MET A 6 -24.85 3.00 43.36
C MET A 6 -23.39 3.19 42.94
N LYS A 7 -22.43 3.06 43.87
CA LYS A 7 -20.99 3.20 43.58
C LYS A 7 -20.48 2.15 42.60
N TYR A 8 -20.91 0.89 42.77
CA TYR A 8 -20.51 -0.20 41.89
C TYR A 8 -21.12 -0.08 40.48
N ILE A 9 -22.34 0.44 40.36
CA ILE A 9 -22.97 0.68 39.05
C ILE A 9 -22.23 1.78 38.27
N VAL A 10 -21.89 2.89 38.94
CA VAL A 10 -21.12 3.99 38.31
C VAL A 10 -19.71 3.53 37.90
N GLN A 11 -19.06 2.70 38.73
CA GLN A 11 -17.74 2.14 38.42
C GLN A 11 -17.77 1.10 37.30
N LEU A 12 -18.87 0.34 37.15
CA LEU A 12 -19.07 -0.58 36.03
C LEU A 12 -19.31 0.18 34.71
N VAL A 13 -20.07 1.27 34.72
CA VAL A 13 -20.33 2.10 33.53
C VAL A 13 -19.06 2.79 33.02
N LEU A 14 -18.16 3.21 33.91
CA LEU A 14 -16.87 3.80 33.54
C LEU A 14 -15.86 2.77 32.97
N LEU A 15 -16.03 1.47 33.27
CA LEU A 15 -15.22 0.39 32.67
C LEU A 15 -15.75 -0.04 31.30
N PHE A 16 -17.02 0.22 30.99
CA PHE A 16 -17.61 -0.03 29.65
C PHE A 16 -17.42 1.15 28.68
N SER A 17 -16.88 2.28 29.11
CA SER A 17 -16.43 3.35 28.20
C SER A 17 -15.17 3.02 27.40
N PHE A 18 -14.62 1.80 27.52
CA PHE A 18 -13.80 1.19 26.47
C PHE A 18 -14.71 0.80 25.30
N ILE A 19 -15.22 1.84 24.65
CA ILE A 19 -15.92 1.79 23.38
C ILE A 19 -15.04 0.97 22.44
N THR A 20 -15.57 -0.17 22.00
CA THR A 20 -15.06 -0.90 20.85
C THR A 20 -15.09 0.06 19.66
N ARG A 21 -13.96 0.72 19.37
CA ARG A 21 -13.73 1.29 18.05
C ARG A 21 -13.69 0.11 17.10
N ILE A 22 -14.85 -0.25 16.56
CA ILE A 22 -14.92 -0.94 15.29
C ILE A 22 -14.37 0.09 14.33
N ASP A 23 -13.06 0.06 14.08
CA ASP A 23 -12.43 0.93 13.09
C ASP A 23 -13.02 0.51 11.75
N SER A 24 -14.05 1.23 11.32
CA SER A 24 -14.67 0.99 10.03
C SER A 24 -13.61 1.35 8.99
N GLN A 25 -13.00 0.34 8.37
CA GLN A 25 -12.00 0.55 7.33
C GLN A 25 -12.60 1.44 6.24
N LYS A 26 -11.95 2.57 5.97
CA LYS A 26 -12.34 3.46 4.87
C LYS A 26 -11.86 2.84 3.57
N VAL A 27 -12.80 2.57 2.68
CA VAL A 27 -12.53 2.09 1.33
C VAL A 27 -12.56 3.28 0.37
N CYS A 28 -11.53 3.40 -0.46
CA CYS A 28 -11.37 4.47 -1.43
C CYS A 28 -11.13 3.90 -2.83
N PRO A 29 -11.69 4.50 -3.89
CA PRO A 29 -11.35 4.11 -5.24
C PRO A 29 -9.90 4.48 -5.55
N GLY A 30 -9.19 3.61 -6.28
CA GLY A 30 -7.86 3.97 -6.79
C GLY A 30 -7.91 5.09 -7.83
N MET A 31 -6.90 5.94 -7.77
CA MET A 31 -6.73 7.11 -8.63
C MET A 31 -5.27 7.59 -8.60
N ASP A 32 -4.97 8.74 -9.19
CA ASP A 32 -3.67 9.38 -9.00
C ASP A 32 -3.48 9.74 -7.52
N ILE A 33 -2.31 9.44 -6.96
CA ILE A 33 -1.99 9.70 -5.55
C ILE A 33 -2.18 11.18 -5.16
N LYS A 34 -2.06 12.11 -6.11
CA LYS A 34 -2.34 13.54 -5.90
C LYS A 34 -3.81 13.84 -5.64
N ASP A 35 -4.71 12.99 -6.10
CA ASP A 35 -6.15 13.14 -5.92
C ASP A 35 -6.72 12.20 -4.85
N LEU A 36 -5.93 11.23 -4.37
CA LEU A 36 -6.36 10.29 -3.35
C LEU A 36 -6.75 11.00 -2.05
N GLU A 37 -7.90 10.61 -1.49
CA GLU A 37 -8.34 11.10 -0.19
C GLU A 37 -7.42 10.65 0.95
N LYS A 38 -7.45 11.38 2.06
CA LYS A 38 -6.77 10.96 3.29
C LYS A 38 -7.53 9.84 4.00
N ASP A 39 -6.82 9.18 4.92
CA ASP A 39 -7.34 8.19 5.86
C ASP A 39 -7.98 6.95 5.19
N CYS A 40 -7.58 6.62 3.97
CA CYS A 40 -8.00 5.41 3.27
C CYS A 40 -7.25 4.19 3.85
N ASN A 41 -7.98 3.14 4.20
CA ASN A 41 -7.39 1.87 4.64
C ASN A 41 -7.27 0.86 3.49
N ILE A 42 -8.27 0.84 2.61
CA ILE A 42 -8.34 -0.06 1.46
C ILE A 42 -8.50 0.77 0.19
N ILE A 43 -7.68 0.47 -0.82
CA ILE A 43 -7.83 0.99 -2.17
C ILE A 43 -8.45 -0.08 -3.06
N ASP A 44 -9.55 0.24 -3.72
CA ASP A 44 -10.29 -0.71 -4.54
C ASP A 44 -10.74 -0.15 -5.89
N THR A 45 -11.41 -1.00 -6.67
CA THR A 45 -12.11 -0.67 -7.92
C THR A 45 -11.24 -0.23 -9.10
N LYS A 46 -10.13 0.46 -8.87
CA LYS A 46 -9.19 1.00 -9.86
C LYS A 46 -7.76 0.96 -9.32
N PRO A 47 -6.74 0.95 -10.18
CA PRO A 47 -5.35 1.00 -9.73
C PRO A 47 -5.02 2.29 -8.98
N LEU A 48 -4.14 2.19 -7.98
CA LEU A 48 -3.51 3.36 -7.37
C LEU A 48 -2.32 3.80 -8.24
N VAL A 49 -2.31 5.06 -8.67
CA VAL A 49 -1.35 5.56 -9.67
C VAL A 49 -0.40 6.57 -9.04
N PHE A 50 0.90 6.31 -9.16
CA PHE A 50 1.98 7.22 -8.79
C PHE A 50 2.64 7.73 -10.06
N LYS A 51 2.42 9.01 -10.40
CA LYS A 51 2.85 9.56 -11.70
C LYS A 51 3.62 10.86 -11.61
N GLY A 52 4.74 10.90 -12.34
CA GLY A 52 5.56 12.11 -12.49
C GLY A 52 6.24 12.52 -11.19
N ASP A 53 6.27 13.82 -10.91
CA ASP A 53 6.86 14.35 -9.68
C ASP A 53 5.92 14.11 -8.49
N LEU A 54 6.48 13.50 -7.45
CA LEU A 54 5.79 13.10 -6.23
C LEU A 54 6.27 13.98 -5.08
N ASP A 55 5.34 14.61 -4.35
CA ASP A 55 5.65 15.30 -3.10
C ASP A 55 5.68 14.28 -1.98
N ASP A 56 6.88 14.02 -1.43
CA ASP A 56 7.08 13.01 -0.37
C ASP A 56 6.10 13.21 0.80
N LYS A 57 5.94 14.45 1.27
CA LYS A 57 5.12 14.74 2.45
C LYS A 57 3.66 14.45 2.18
N GLU A 58 3.15 14.90 1.05
CA GLU A 58 1.76 14.69 0.66
C GLU A 58 1.44 13.20 0.44
N VAL A 59 2.32 12.49 -0.27
CA VAL A 59 2.15 11.07 -0.54
C VAL A 59 2.17 10.26 0.75
N TYR A 60 3.11 10.55 1.67
CA TYR A 60 3.17 9.86 2.95
C TYR A 60 1.94 10.10 3.83
N GLU A 61 1.39 11.31 3.81
CA GLU A 61 0.19 11.61 4.57
C GLU A 61 -0.99 10.75 4.08
N LYS A 62 -1.17 10.64 2.76
CA LYS A 62 -2.24 9.86 2.14
C LYS A 62 -2.07 8.36 2.29
N MET A 63 -0.84 7.87 2.21
CA MET A 63 -0.52 6.44 2.33
C MET A 63 -0.39 5.94 3.77
N SER A 64 -0.47 6.83 4.77
CA SER A 64 -0.14 6.51 6.16
C SER A 64 -0.97 5.37 6.78
N THR A 65 -2.21 5.20 6.32
CA THR A 65 -3.17 4.21 6.85
C THR A 65 -3.58 3.15 5.82
N VAL A 66 -3.03 3.22 4.60
CA VAL A 66 -3.34 2.27 3.52
C VAL A 66 -2.63 0.95 3.79
N GLU A 67 -3.39 -0.12 3.93
CA GLU A 67 -2.89 -1.46 4.22
C GLU A 67 -3.16 -2.45 3.07
N SER A 68 -4.22 -2.25 2.28
CA SER A 68 -4.62 -3.15 1.20
C SER A 68 -4.95 -2.39 -0.09
N ILE A 69 -4.49 -2.92 -1.21
CA ILE A 69 -4.77 -2.42 -2.57
C ILE A 69 -5.26 -3.58 -3.42
N THR A 70 -6.50 -3.53 -3.92
CA THR A 70 -7.18 -4.69 -4.53
C THR A 70 -7.34 -4.60 -6.05
N ALA A 71 -6.86 -3.51 -6.66
CA ALA A 71 -6.90 -3.28 -8.10
C ALA A 71 -5.52 -2.90 -8.69
N GLY A 72 -4.45 -3.27 -7.99
CA GLY A 72 -3.07 -3.07 -8.40
C GLY A 72 -2.52 -1.65 -8.23
N VAL A 73 -1.23 -1.51 -8.52
CA VAL A 73 -0.48 -0.26 -8.44
C VAL A 73 0.19 0.05 -9.77
N GLU A 74 0.17 1.31 -10.19
CA GLU A 74 0.91 1.79 -11.36
C GLU A 74 1.94 2.85 -10.95
N ILE A 75 3.21 2.64 -11.30
CA ILE A 75 4.30 3.58 -11.05
C ILE A 75 4.79 4.08 -12.40
N ILE A 76 4.55 5.36 -12.71
CA ILE A 76 4.64 5.88 -14.08
C ILE A 76 5.50 7.14 -14.15
N LYS A 77 6.54 7.13 -14.99
CA LYS A 77 7.37 8.30 -15.31
C LYS A 77 7.85 9.05 -14.07
N THR A 78 8.10 8.36 -12.98
CA THR A 78 8.57 8.98 -11.74
C THR A 78 10.04 9.37 -11.87
N SER A 79 10.43 10.42 -11.16
CA SER A 79 11.82 10.90 -11.09
C SER A 79 12.61 10.29 -9.92
N VAL A 80 11.93 9.57 -9.01
CA VAL A 80 12.53 8.97 -7.81
C VAL A 80 13.47 7.81 -8.15
N GLN A 81 14.50 7.64 -7.33
CA GLN A 81 15.40 6.48 -7.42
C GLN A 81 14.95 5.33 -6.52
N GLU A 82 14.34 5.65 -5.39
CA GLU A 82 13.80 4.71 -4.43
C GLU A 82 12.32 5.02 -4.19
N PHE A 83 11.48 4.02 -4.41
CA PHE A 83 10.04 4.11 -4.22
C PHE A 83 9.65 3.46 -2.89
N LYS A 84 9.27 4.29 -1.93
CA LYS A 84 9.12 3.91 -0.51
C LYS A 84 7.71 4.16 0.06
N TYR A 85 6.76 4.50 -0.81
CA TYR A 85 5.41 4.92 -0.41
C TYR A 85 4.46 3.76 -0.09
N LEU A 86 4.88 2.51 -0.33
CA LEU A 86 4.12 1.28 -0.05
C LEU A 86 4.65 0.53 1.18
N SER A 87 5.49 1.17 2.00
CA SER A 87 6.17 0.51 3.13
C SER A 87 5.23 -0.04 4.20
N ASN A 88 3.99 0.44 4.25
CA ASN A 88 2.95 -0.01 5.19
C ASN A 88 1.94 -0.96 4.56
N VAL A 89 1.98 -1.15 3.24
CA VAL A 89 1.00 -1.96 2.51
C VAL A 89 1.31 -3.44 2.74
N ILE A 90 0.31 -4.15 3.23
CA ILE A 90 0.36 -5.56 3.59
C ILE A 90 -0.06 -6.44 2.41
N GLU A 91 -0.99 -5.93 1.60
CA GLU A 91 -1.57 -6.68 0.49
C GLU A 91 -1.68 -5.81 -0.78
N ILE A 92 -1.23 -6.38 -1.90
CA ILE A 92 -1.50 -5.88 -3.25
C ILE A 92 -2.07 -7.02 -4.09
N ARG A 93 -3.31 -6.86 -4.56
CA ARG A 93 -3.95 -7.76 -5.51
C ARG A 93 -4.37 -7.01 -6.77
N ASN A 94 -4.43 -7.71 -7.89
CA ASN A 94 -5.14 -7.25 -9.06
C ASN A 94 -5.78 -8.43 -9.82
N PRO A 95 -7.09 -8.67 -9.70
CA PRO A 95 -7.75 -9.78 -10.39
C PRO A 95 -7.92 -9.55 -11.90
N ASN A 96 -7.59 -8.36 -12.41
CA ASN A 96 -7.83 -7.98 -13.80
C ASN A 96 -6.55 -7.54 -14.54
N GLY A 97 -5.37 -7.75 -13.96
CA GLY A 97 -4.10 -7.32 -14.56
C GLY A 97 -2.91 -7.53 -13.61
N PRO A 98 -1.79 -6.84 -13.83
CA PRO A 98 -0.62 -6.99 -12.98
C PRO A 98 -0.84 -6.40 -11.59
N ALA A 99 -0.22 -6.99 -10.58
CA ALA A 99 -0.27 -6.45 -9.23
C ALA A 99 0.47 -5.11 -9.15
N ILE A 100 1.63 -5.01 -9.81
CA ILE A 100 2.38 -3.76 -9.94
C ILE A 100 2.84 -3.58 -11.40
N LEU A 101 2.49 -2.44 -11.99
CA LEU A 101 2.94 -1.99 -13.30
C LEU A 101 3.99 -0.89 -13.16
N PHE A 102 5.16 -1.10 -13.76
CA PHE A 102 6.18 -0.07 -13.93
C PHE A 102 6.16 0.43 -15.37
N ARG A 103 6.00 1.74 -15.57
CA ARG A 103 5.99 2.34 -16.89
C ARG A 103 6.90 3.56 -16.99
N GLN A 104 7.86 3.51 -17.90
CA GLN A 104 8.68 4.68 -18.28
C GLN A 104 9.43 5.37 -17.14
N ASN A 105 9.71 4.66 -16.04
CA ASN A 105 10.59 5.14 -14.97
C ASN A 105 12.05 5.03 -15.43
N LYS A 106 12.73 6.18 -15.50
CA LYS A 106 14.11 6.25 -16.00
C LYS A 106 15.14 5.97 -14.91
N ASN A 107 14.85 6.42 -13.69
CA ASN A 107 15.82 6.49 -12.60
C ASN A 107 15.50 5.53 -11.45
N LEU A 108 14.31 4.92 -11.44
CA LEU A 108 13.90 4.00 -10.39
C LEU A 108 14.86 2.81 -10.33
N LYS A 109 15.33 2.50 -9.12
CA LYS A 109 16.30 1.42 -8.85
C LYS A 109 15.84 0.49 -7.75
N ARG A 110 15.03 1.00 -6.80
CA ARG A 110 14.59 0.27 -5.62
C ARG A 110 13.13 0.55 -5.31
N ILE A 111 12.43 -0.48 -4.81
CA ILE A 111 11.10 -0.36 -4.23
C ILE A 111 11.12 -0.97 -2.82
N ASN A 112 10.50 -0.30 -1.85
CA ASN A 112 10.36 -0.78 -0.49
C ASN A 112 8.94 -1.32 -0.29
N LEU A 113 8.86 -2.64 -0.07
CA LEU A 113 7.63 -3.41 0.18
C LEU A 113 7.77 -4.21 1.49
N GLN A 114 8.42 -3.65 2.51
CA GLN A 114 8.82 -4.37 3.74
C GLN A 114 7.65 -5.07 4.48
N SER A 115 6.45 -4.50 4.43
CA SER A 115 5.26 -5.05 5.12
C SER A 115 4.44 -5.98 4.22
N LEU A 116 4.79 -6.10 2.94
CA LEU A 116 4.00 -6.83 1.97
C LEU A 116 4.09 -8.33 2.24
N THR A 117 2.93 -8.95 2.42
CA THR A 117 2.79 -10.40 2.67
C THR A 117 1.99 -11.09 1.57
N VAL A 118 1.16 -10.34 0.86
CA VAL A 118 0.32 -10.83 -0.24
C VAL A 118 0.59 -9.99 -1.47
N LEU A 119 0.95 -10.67 -2.56
CA LEU A 119 1.13 -10.07 -3.87
C LEU A 119 0.57 -11.01 -4.94
N GLU A 120 -0.60 -10.67 -5.47
CA GLU A 120 -1.33 -11.53 -6.41
C GLU A 120 -1.84 -10.77 -7.63
N ALA A 121 -1.77 -11.41 -8.78
CA ALA A 121 -2.24 -10.88 -10.04
C ALA A 121 -3.04 -11.93 -10.81
N ASN A 122 -3.82 -11.46 -11.77
CA ASN A 122 -4.32 -12.31 -12.84
C ASN A 122 -3.36 -12.18 -14.04
N GLY A 123 -2.37 -13.07 -14.08
CA GLY A 123 -1.25 -13.02 -15.02
C GLY A 123 0.05 -12.62 -14.33
N GLU A 124 0.82 -11.72 -14.95
CA GLU A 124 2.12 -11.31 -14.43
C GLU A 124 2.00 -10.50 -13.14
N THR A 125 2.67 -10.93 -12.07
CA THR A 125 2.71 -10.17 -10.80
C THR A 125 3.31 -8.78 -10.97
N LEU A 126 4.42 -8.71 -11.72
CA LEU A 126 5.10 -7.46 -12.08
C LEU A 126 5.12 -7.32 -13.59
N GLN A 127 4.69 -6.17 -14.09
CA GLN A 127 4.77 -5.84 -15.51
C GLN A 127 5.64 -4.59 -15.74
N PHE A 128 6.43 -4.61 -16.81
CA PHE A 128 7.33 -3.51 -17.18
C PHE A 128 7.01 -3.03 -18.60
N ASP A 129 6.72 -1.75 -18.75
CA ASP A 129 6.33 -1.13 -20.03
C ASP A 129 7.22 0.07 -20.34
N ASP A 130 8.14 -0.10 -21.31
CA ASP A 130 9.18 0.89 -21.66
C ASP A 130 9.92 1.42 -20.42
N ASP A 131 10.18 0.55 -19.45
CA ASP A 131 10.67 0.89 -18.12
C ASP A 131 12.11 0.39 -17.88
N LYS A 132 12.92 1.20 -17.19
CA LYS A 132 14.32 0.85 -16.89
C LYS A 132 14.54 0.24 -15.51
N PHE A 133 13.49 0.14 -14.69
CA PHE A 133 13.59 -0.31 -13.30
C PHE A 133 14.27 -1.67 -13.18
N ALA A 134 13.82 -2.69 -13.92
CA ALA A 134 14.48 -4.01 -13.90
C ALA A 134 15.98 -3.89 -14.18
N SER A 135 16.36 -3.24 -15.29
CA SER A 135 17.77 -3.05 -15.67
C SER A 135 18.60 -2.23 -14.66
N ASN A 136 17.96 -1.31 -13.95
CA ASN A 136 18.59 -0.48 -12.93
C ASN A 136 18.76 -1.26 -11.62
N ALA A 137 17.77 -2.08 -11.24
CA ALA A 137 17.79 -2.93 -10.05
C ALA A 137 18.84 -4.04 -10.18
N PHE A 138 19.07 -4.63 -11.36
CA PHE A 138 20.15 -5.60 -11.56
C PHE A 138 21.56 -5.06 -11.27
N LYS A 139 21.75 -3.74 -11.25
CA LYS A 139 23.03 -3.10 -10.91
C LYS A 139 23.23 -2.93 -9.41
N ASP A 140 22.20 -3.18 -8.60
CA ASP A 140 22.18 -3.08 -7.15
C ASP A 140 21.72 -4.41 -6.53
N ILE A 141 22.64 -5.12 -5.88
CA ILE A 141 22.41 -6.48 -5.37
C ILE A 141 21.20 -6.55 -4.43
N GLU A 142 20.99 -5.53 -3.57
CA GLU A 142 19.85 -5.51 -2.64
C GLU A 142 18.52 -5.40 -3.38
N SER A 143 18.46 -4.53 -4.39
CA SER A 143 17.27 -4.32 -5.21
C SER A 143 16.98 -5.54 -6.11
N TRP A 144 18.02 -6.23 -6.56
CA TRP A 144 17.91 -7.49 -7.31
C TRP A 144 17.33 -8.63 -6.49
N VAL A 145 17.77 -8.81 -5.23
CA VAL A 145 17.22 -9.84 -4.33
C VAL A 145 15.73 -9.63 -4.12
N LEU A 146 15.28 -8.38 -3.98
CA LEU A 146 13.87 -8.06 -3.83
C LEU A 146 13.06 -8.41 -5.10
N LEU A 147 13.57 -8.06 -6.29
CA LEU A 147 12.92 -8.45 -7.55
C LEU A 147 12.80 -9.97 -7.72
N ILE A 148 13.85 -10.72 -7.38
CA ILE A 148 13.82 -12.18 -7.43
C ILE A 148 12.88 -12.75 -6.37
N GLY A 149 12.87 -12.19 -5.16
CA GLY A 149 11.95 -12.60 -4.10
C GLY A 149 10.50 -12.45 -4.54
N ILE A 150 10.18 -11.37 -5.23
CA ILE A 150 8.85 -11.14 -5.80
C ILE A 150 8.55 -12.10 -6.96
N SER A 151 9.49 -12.31 -7.88
CA SER A 151 9.28 -13.19 -9.05
C SER A 151 9.36 -14.69 -8.74
N GLY A 152 10.00 -15.08 -7.64
CA GLY A 152 10.29 -16.48 -7.28
C GLY A 152 9.37 -17.05 -6.19
N SER A 153 8.66 -16.20 -5.44
CA SER A 153 7.75 -16.64 -4.35
C SER A 153 6.32 -16.91 -4.83
N TYR A 154 5.99 -16.60 -6.09
CA TYR A 154 4.66 -16.74 -6.65
C TYR A 154 4.77 -17.36 -8.05
N PRO A 155 4.09 -18.49 -8.33
CA PRO A 155 4.27 -19.22 -9.59
C PRO A 155 3.76 -18.36 -10.76
N LEU A 156 4.57 -18.31 -11.82
CA LEU A 156 4.17 -17.88 -13.16
C LEU A 156 3.06 -18.78 -13.73
#